data_AF-A0AAW7YE95-F1
#
_entry.id   AF-A0AAW7YE95-F1
#
_cell.length_a   1.000
_cell.length_b   1.000
_cell.length_c   1.000
_cell.angle_alpha   90.00
_cell.angle_beta   90.00
_cell.angle_gamma   90.00
#
_symmetry.space_group_name_H-M   'P 1'
#
loop_
_entity.id
_entity.type
_entity.pdbx_description
1 polymer ?
#
loop_
_entity_poly.entity_id
_entity_poly.type
_entity_poly.pdbx_seq_one_letter_code
_entity_poly.pdbx_strand_id
1 'polypeptide(L)'
;MQQTSEVKNSVVPPTAQETKSSGYVRHGWDNFIPDVESDPLFAKEMAEAVAFIPDKLMINLNDAPPLSDPAAYKNWADMSEEFDKIASKVTGQRIELFNEMKSKGSSDQEIFKELLSFNHSLPMDYQVKSGMTKVDTYA
;
A
#
# COMPACT_ATOMS: atom_id res chain seq x y z
N MET A 1 6.37 -67.00 24.44
CA MET A 1 5.38 -66.29 23.60
C MET A 1 4.51 -65.49 24.56
N GLN A 2 4.31 -64.18 24.52
CA GLN A 2 4.65 -63.10 23.59
C GLN A 2 4.71 -61.83 24.47
N GLN A 3 5.72 -60.98 24.29
CA GLN A 3 5.80 -59.67 24.95
C GLN A 3 4.74 -58.75 24.34
N THR A 4 3.85 -58.20 25.16
CA THR A 4 2.97 -57.09 24.77
C THR A 4 3.47 -55.81 25.42
N SER A 5 4.06 -54.97 24.59
CA SER A 5 4.52 -53.62 24.88
C SER A 5 3.31 -52.69 24.98
N GLU A 6 3.05 -52.11 26.16
CA GLU A 6 2.10 -51.00 26.28
C GLU A 6 2.85 -49.67 26.17
N VAL A 7 2.61 -49.01 25.03
CA VAL A 7 3.09 -47.68 24.67
C VAL A 7 2.41 -46.65 25.56
N LYS A 8 3.20 -45.88 26.31
CA LYS A 8 2.71 -44.70 27.04
C LYS A 8 2.23 -43.64 26.04
N ASN A 9 0.91 -43.46 25.94
CA ASN A 9 0.29 -42.34 25.26
C ASN A 9 0.64 -41.04 25.99
N SER A 10 1.66 -40.35 25.49
CA SER A 10 1.94 -38.95 25.85
C SER A 10 0.92 -38.07 25.13
N VAL A 11 -0.09 -37.61 25.86
CA VAL A 11 -1.04 -36.59 25.38
C VAL A 11 -0.29 -35.27 25.27
N VAL A 12 0.14 -34.93 24.06
CA VAL A 12 0.62 -33.60 23.70
C VAL A 12 -0.62 -32.75 23.39
N PRO A 13 -0.81 -31.58 24.03
CA PRO A 13 -1.94 -30.71 23.71
C PRO A 13 -1.83 -30.21 22.26
N PRO A 14 -2.96 -29.98 21.56
CA PRO A 14 -2.90 -29.45 20.21
C PRO A 14 -2.36 -28.03 20.31
N THR A 15 -1.13 -27.84 19.84
CA THR A 15 -0.57 -26.51 19.59
C THR A 15 -1.54 -25.83 18.64
N ALA A 16 -2.21 -24.78 19.11
CA ALA A 16 -2.98 -23.89 18.27
C ALA A 16 -2.04 -23.42 17.15
N GLN A 17 -2.23 -23.95 15.95
CA GLN A 17 -1.68 -23.34 14.75
C GLN A 17 -2.40 -22.00 14.65
N GLU A 18 -1.76 -20.94 15.13
CA GLU A 18 -2.03 -19.60 14.64
C GLU A 18 -1.88 -19.66 13.13
N THR A 19 -3.02 -19.73 12.44
CA THR A 19 -3.12 -19.39 11.04
C THR A 19 -2.60 -17.97 10.89
N LYS A 20 -1.30 -17.84 10.55
CA LYS A 20 -0.76 -16.63 9.95
C LYS A 20 -1.46 -16.44 8.61
N SER A 21 -2.62 -15.82 8.64
CA SER A 21 -3.16 -15.11 7.49
C SER A 21 -2.31 -13.85 7.32
N SER A 22 -1.05 -14.00 6.88
CA SER A 22 -0.34 -12.86 6.30
C SER A 22 -0.95 -12.67 4.91
N GLY A 23 -2.04 -11.92 4.84
CA GLY A 23 -2.51 -11.40 3.56
C GLY A 23 -1.34 -10.68 2.91
N TYR A 24 -0.97 -11.08 1.69
CA TYR A 24 0.12 -10.45 0.97
C TYR A 24 -0.29 -9.01 0.63
N VAL A 25 0.28 -8.03 1.33
CA VAL A 25 0.14 -6.62 0.97
C VAL A 25 0.88 -6.42 -0.35
N ARG A 26 0.16 -6.00 -1.40
CA ARG A 26 0.76 -5.76 -2.73
C ARG A 26 0.72 -4.27 -3.04
N HIS A 27 1.90 -3.68 -3.22
CA HIS A 27 2.04 -2.30 -3.67
C HIS A 27 2.12 -2.25 -5.19
N GLY A 28 1.29 -1.42 -5.82
CA GLY A 28 1.15 -1.40 -7.27
C GLY A 28 2.43 -0.99 -8.00
N TRP A 29 3.16 -0.03 -7.43
CA TRP A 29 4.34 0.56 -8.04
C TRP A 29 5.58 -0.35 -7.99
N ASP A 30 5.64 -1.32 -7.07
CA ASP A 30 6.76 -2.27 -6.93
C ASP A 30 6.98 -3.10 -8.20
N ASN A 31 5.92 -3.30 -8.99
CA ASN A 31 5.98 -4.05 -10.23
C ASN A 31 6.87 -3.38 -11.29
N PHE A 32 7.14 -2.08 -11.17
CA PHE A 32 7.96 -1.32 -12.12
C PHE A 32 9.45 -1.28 -11.74
N ILE A 33 9.85 -1.82 -10.57
CA ILE A 33 11.25 -1.81 -10.13
C ILE A 33 12.20 -2.40 -11.20
N PRO A 34 11.93 -3.58 -11.80
CA PRO A 34 12.82 -4.15 -12.81
C PRO A 34 13.00 -3.25 -14.04
N ASP A 35 11.91 -2.64 -14.51
CA ASP A 35 11.91 -1.77 -15.68
C ASP A 35 12.69 -0.48 -15.39
N VAL A 36 12.46 0.13 -14.21
CA VAL A 36 13.19 1.31 -13.71
C VAL A 36 14.70 1.03 -13.60
N GLU A 37 15.10 -0.15 -13.14
CA GLU A 37 16.52 -0.52 -13.06
C GLU A 37 17.17 -0.66 -14.45
N SER A 38 16.39 -1.06 -15.45
CA SER A 38 16.89 -1.36 -16.80
C SER A 38 16.89 -0.18 -17.77
N ASP A 39 16.00 0.81 -17.57
CA ASP A 39 15.81 1.94 -18.48
C ASP A 39 15.91 3.28 -17.73
N PRO A 40 17.00 4.06 -17.93
CA PRO A 40 17.17 5.37 -17.29
C PRO A 40 16.12 6.42 -17.67
N LEU A 41 15.56 6.38 -18.88
CA LEU A 41 14.49 7.31 -19.28
C LEU A 41 13.21 6.98 -18.55
N PHE A 42 12.87 5.69 -18.49
CA PHE A 42 11.72 5.23 -17.72
C PHE A 42 11.90 5.50 -16.22
N ALA A 43 13.09 5.31 -15.67
CA ALA A 43 13.39 5.63 -14.27
C ALA A 43 13.07 7.09 -13.93
N LYS A 44 13.44 8.02 -14.83
CA LYS A 44 13.11 9.44 -14.67
C LYS A 44 11.61 9.67 -14.65
N GLU A 45 10.89 9.13 -15.64
CA GLU A 45 9.42 9.28 -15.73
C GLU A 45 8.74 8.74 -14.47
N MET A 46 9.19 7.60 -13.96
CA MET A 46 8.62 6.96 -12.78
C MET A 46 8.94 7.70 -11.48
N ALA A 47 10.17 8.19 -11.31
CA ALA A 47 10.54 9.01 -10.16
C ALA A 47 9.70 10.31 -10.11
N GLU A 48 9.52 10.96 -11.27
CA GLU A 48 8.66 12.14 -11.38
C GLU A 48 7.19 11.80 -11.12
N ALA A 49 6.67 10.71 -11.69
CA ALA A 49 5.29 10.28 -11.50
C ALA A 49 4.96 10.04 -10.01
N VAL A 50 5.80 9.25 -9.32
CA VAL A 50 5.58 8.95 -7.89
C VAL A 50 5.73 10.20 -7.02
N ALA A 51 6.62 11.14 -7.38
CA ALA A 51 6.80 12.38 -6.63
C ALA A 51 5.64 13.36 -6.79
N PHE A 52 5.20 13.59 -8.03
CA PHE A 52 4.36 14.75 -8.38
C PHE A 52 2.89 14.42 -8.60
N ILE A 53 2.51 13.17 -8.88
CA ILE A 53 1.08 12.81 -9.06
C ILE A 53 0.40 12.77 -7.68
N PRO A 54 -0.60 13.64 -7.42
CA PRO A 54 -1.29 13.62 -6.14
C PRO A 54 -2.11 12.34 -5.96
N ASP A 55 -2.08 11.80 -4.75
CA ASP A 55 -2.95 10.68 -4.41
C ASP A 55 -4.42 11.12 -4.36
N LYS A 56 -5.32 10.21 -4.72
CA LYS A 56 -6.76 10.44 -4.71
C LYS A 56 -7.48 9.38 -3.91
N LEU A 57 -8.62 9.76 -3.33
CA LEU A 57 -9.46 8.83 -2.60
C LEU A 57 -10.04 7.80 -3.57
N MET A 58 -9.74 6.54 -3.32
CA MET A 58 -10.42 5.42 -3.94
C MET A 58 -11.80 5.26 -3.31
N ILE A 59 -12.82 5.50 -4.11
CA ILE A 59 -14.22 5.46 -3.69
C ILE A 59 -14.86 4.18 -4.24
N ASN A 60 -15.53 3.43 -3.36
CA ASN A 60 -16.39 2.33 -3.76
C ASN A 60 -17.78 2.87 -4.11
N LEU A 61 -18.15 2.81 -5.39
CA LEU A 61 -19.43 3.32 -5.86
C LEU A 61 -20.63 2.53 -5.32
N ASN A 62 -20.43 1.30 -4.81
CA ASN A 62 -21.50 0.55 -4.15
C ASN A 62 -21.90 1.15 -2.79
N ASP A 63 -21.03 1.98 -2.20
CA ASP A 63 -21.31 2.68 -0.94
C ASP A 63 -21.97 4.05 -1.19
N ALA A 64 -22.25 4.40 -2.46
CA ALA A 64 -22.90 5.66 -2.80
C ALA A 64 -24.33 5.71 -2.21
N PRO A 65 -24.68 6.80 -1.50
CA PRO A 65 -26.05 7.00 -1.02
C PRO A 65 -27.06 7.05 -2.19
N PRO A 66 -28.35 6.77 -1.92
CA PRO A 66 -29.37 6.91 -2.96
C PRO A 66 -29.48 8.36 -3.43
N LEU A 67 -29.64 8.58 -4.74
CA LEU A 67 -29.77 9.91 -5.34
C LEU A 67 -30.97 10.72 -4.82
N SER A 68 -31.94 10.04 -4.18
CA SER A 68 -33.09 10.67 -3.51
C SER A 68 -32.74 11.38 -2.20
N ASP A 69 -31.52 11.20 -1.68
CA ASP A 69 -31.00 11.93 -0.52
C ASP A 69 -29.77 12.77 -0.93
N PRO A 70 -30.00 14.01 -1.43
CA PRO A 70 -28.92 14.88 -1.90
C PRO A 70 -27.93 15.27 -0.79
N ALA A 71 -28.38 15.33 0.47
CA ALA A 71 -27.52 15.70 1.58
C ALA A 71 -26.52 14.58 1.90
N ALA A 72 -27.01 13.33 1.96
CA ALA A 72 -26.13 12.16 2.12
C ALA A 72 -25.16 12.03 0.94
N TYR A 73 -25.64 12.20 -0.30
CA TYR A 73 -24.81 12.11 -1.49
C TYR A 73 -23.71 13.19 -1.51
N LYS A 74 -24.04 14.44 -1.14
CA LYS A 74 -23.06 15.51 -0.99
C LYS A 74 -22.01 15.16 0.05
N ASN A 75 -22.40 14.71 1.24
CA ASN A 75 -21.44 14.36 2.30
C ASN A 75 -20.50 13.23 1.87
N TRP A 76 -21.02 12.24 1.14
CA TRP A 76 -20.22 11.15 0.59
C TRP A 76 -19.21 11.64 -0.47
N ALA A 77 -19.63 12.56 -1.35
CA ALA A 77 -18.73 13.19 -2.32
C ALA A 77 -17.67 14.07 -1.63
N ASP A 78 -18.05 14.84 -0.61
CA ASP A 78 -17.14 15.73 0.13
C ASP A 78 -16.02 14.98 0.86
N MET A 79 -16.15 13.65 1.08
CA MET A 79 -15.07 12.83 1.63
C MET A 79 -13.78 12.90 0.81
N SER A 80 -13.87 13.07 -0.52
CA SER A 80 -12.69 13.22 -1.37
C SER A 80 -11.96 14.54 -1.11
N GLU A 81 -12.67 15.61 -0.77
CA GLU A 81 -12.06 16.92 -0.49
C GLU A 81 -11.23 16.86 0.80
N GLU A 82 -11.71 16.18 1.84
CA GLU A 82 -10.95 16.00 3.07
C GLU A 82 -9.73 15.11 2.86
N PHE A 83 -9.87 14.05 2.05
CA PHE A 83 -8.72 13.22 1.69
C PHE A 83 -7.67 14.00 0.88
N ASP A 84 -8.10 14.85 -0.06
CA ASP A 84 -7.22 15.69 -0.87
C ASP A 84 -6.33 16.61 -0.02
N LYS A 85 -6.84 17.12 1.11
CA LYS A 85 -6.04 17.91 2.07
C LYS A 85 -4.94 17.09 2.72
N ILE A 86 -5.17 15.81 3.00
CA ILE A 86 -4.16 14.90 3.54
C ILE A 86 -3.17 14.52 2.43
N ALA A 87 -3.68 14.16 1.25
CA ALA A 87 -2.88 13.74 0.11
C ALA A 87 -1.96 14.84 -0.44
N SER A 88 -2.38 16.10 -0.39
CA SER A 88 -1.52 17.23 -0.74
C SER A 88 -0.30 17.35 0.18
N LYS A 89 -0.41 17.02 1.47
CA LYS A 89 0.72 17.00 2.40
C LYS A 89 1.69 15.88 2.06
N VAL A 90 1.18 14.67 1.83
CA VAL A 90 2.00 13.52 1.41
C VAL A 90 2.70 13.81 0.08
N THR A 91 2.00 14.43 -0.87
CA THR A 91 2.60 14.88 -2.14
C THR A 91 3.70 15.91 -1.90
N GLY A 92 3.49 16.88 -1.01
CA GLY A 92 4.53 17.83 -0.61
C GLY A 92 5.78 17.13 -0.06
N GLN A 93 5.60 16.14 0.82
CA GLN A 93 6.72 15.36 1.38
C GLN A 93 7.47 14.56 0.30
N ARG A 94 6.76 13.95 -0.66
CA ARG A 94 7.39 13.26 -1.79
C ARG A 94 8.20 14.23 -2.67
N ILE A 95 7.68 15.42 -2.94
CA ILE A 95 8.37 16.46 -3.70
C ILE A 95 9.63 16.95 -2.96
N GLU A 96 9.54 17.17 -1.65
CA GLU A 96 10.69 17.55 -0.83
C GLU A 96 11.78 16.48 -0.88
N LEU A 97 11.42 15.21 -0.68
CA LEU A 97 12.33 14.07 -0.77
C LEU A 97 12.98 13.96 -2.15
N PHE A 98 12.18 14.06 -3.22
CA PHE A 98 12.68 14.05 -4.61
C PHE A 98 13.73 15.15 -4.83
N ASN A 99 13.39 16.40 -4.46
CA ASN A 99 14.28 17.55 -4.65
C ASN A 99 15.56 17.44 -3.82
N GLU A 100 15.46 16.98 -2.57
CA GLU A 100 16.60 16.74 -1.70
C GLU A 100 17.56 15.72 -2.33
N MET A 101 17.03 14.59 -2.79
CA MET A 101 17.85 13.54 -3.41
C MET A 101 18.47 13.98 -4.73
N LYS A 102 17.73 14.71 -5.59
CA LYS A 102 18.28 15.31 -6.82
C LYS A 102 19.42 16.27 -6.48
N SER A 103 19.28 17.10 -5.45
CA SER A 103 20.33 18.05 -5.05
C SER A 103 21.61 17.37 -4.57
N LYS A 104 21.49 16.15 -4.02
CA LYS A 104 22.61 15.30 -3.58
C LYS A 104 23.25 14.50 -4.72
N GLY A 105 22.71 14.58 -5.94
CA GLY A 105 23.22 13.84 -7.10
C GLY A 105 22.74 12.39 -7.19
N SER A 106 21.65 12.05 -6.50
CA SER A 106 21.06 10.70 -6.61
C SER A 106 20.53 10.45 -8.03
N SER A 107 20.64 9.22 -8.49
CA SER A 107 20.03 8.77 -9.74
C SER A 107 18.50 8.70 -9.62
N ASP A 108 17.79 8.78 -10.74
CA ASP A 108 16.32 8.69 -10.73
C ASP A 108 15.84 7.31 -10.26
N GLN A 109 16.66 6.27 -10.43
CA GLN A 109 16.40 4.91 -9.92
C GLN A 109 16.43 4.84 -8.40
N GLU A 110 17.43 5.47 -7.78
CA GLU A 110 17.53 5.58 -6.32
C GLU A 110 16.37 6.39 -5.75
N ILE A 111 16.01 7.49 -6.42
CA ILE A 111 14.89 8.35 -6.02
C ILE A 111 13.57 7.59 -6.09
N PHE A 112 13.32 6.86 -7.18
CA PHE A 112 12.13 6.04 -7.31
C PHE A 112 12.00 5.04 -6.15
N LYS A 113 13.07 4.29 -5.86
CA LYS A 113 13.08 3.30 -4.76
C LYS A 113 12.85 3.94 -3.39
N GLU A 114 13.45 5.10 -3.14
CA GLU A 114 13.26 5.82 -1.87
C GLU A 114 11.84 6.36 -1.73
N LEU A 115 11.24 6.86 -2.82
CA LEU A 115 9.84 7.27 -2.83
C LEU A 115 8.88 6.09 -2.57
N LEU A 116 9.20 4.88 -3.07
CA LEU A 116 8.43 3.67 -2.74
C LEU A 116 8.58 3.31 -1.25
N SER A 117 9.80 3.35 -0.73
CA SER A 117 10.06 3.14 0.71
C SER A 117 9.26 4.13 1.58
N PHE A 118 9.27 5.41 1.21
CA PHE A 118 8.44 6.44 1.84
C PHE A 118 6.95 6.07 1.78
N ASN A 119 6.42 5.72 0.59
CA ASN A 119 5.01 5.35 0.46
C ASN A 119 4.64 4.13 1.32
N HIS A 120 5.53 3.13 1.43
CA HIS A 120 5.32 1.95 2.27
C HIS A 120 5.32 2.29 3.76
N SER A 121 5.98 3.38 4.15
CA SER A 121 6.01 3.86 5.53
C SER A 121 4.76 4.63 5.97
N LEU A 122 3.91 5.04 5.00
CA LEU A 122 2.67 5.76 5.30
C LEU A 122 1.69 4.89 6.11
N PRO A 123 0.75 5.49 6.85
CA PRO A 123 -0.29 4.73 7.54
C PRO A 123 -1.04 3.77 6.60
N MET A 124 -1.28 2.53 7.02
CA MET A 124 -1.94 1.52 6.19
C MET A 124 -3.31 1.97 5.69
N ASP A 125 -4.08 2.68 6.52
CA ASP A 125 -5.40 3.20 6.14
C ASP A 125 -5.30 4.20 4.98
N TYR A 126 -4.26 5.04 4.99
CA TYR A 126 -3.95 5.96 3.91
C TYR A 126 -3.59 5.20 2.64
N GLN A 127 -2.69 4.22 2.74
CA GLN A 127 -2.26 3.42 1.58
C GLN A 127 -3.42 2.68 0.91
N VAL A 128 -4.38 2.18 1.68
CA VAL A 128 -5.60 1.54 1.15
C VAL A 128 -6.52 2.59 0.51
N LYS A 129 -6.77 3.71 1.20
CA LYS A 129 -7.62 4.80 0.67
C LYS A 129 -7.08 5.44 -0.60
N SER A 130 -5.76 5.50 -0.79
CA SER A 130 -5.13 6.02 -2.00
C SER A 130 -5.00 4.98 -3.12
N GLY A 131 -5.29 3.71 -2.85
CA GLY A 131 -5.07 2.63 -3.79
C GLY A 131 -3.59 2.27 -4.01
N MET A 132 -2.67 2.81 -3.19
CA MET A 132 -1.25 2.43 -3.22
C MET A 132 -1.05 0.95 -2.92
N THR A 133 -1.89 0.40 -2.05
CA THR A 133 -1.88 -1.01 -1.70
C THR A 133 -3.25 -1.64 -1.82
N LYS A 134 -3.24 -2.94 -2.13
CA LYS A 134 -4.42 -3.79 -2.01
C LYS A 134 -4.18 -4.78 -0.88
N VAL A 135 -5.14 -4.86 0.02
CA VAL A 135 -5.21 -5.91 1.04
C VAL A 135 -6.20 -6.96 0.52
N ASP A 136 -5.68 -8.12 0.13
CA ASP A 136 -6.51 -9.28 -0.20
C ASP A 136 -7.27 -9.68 1.08
N THR A 137 -8.50 -9.18 1.22
CA THR A 137 -9.35 -9.44 2.41
C THR A 137 -10.26 -10.67 2.23
N TYR A 138 -10.09 -11.41 1.13
CA TYR A 138 -10.76 -12.69 0.89
C TYR A 138 -9.82 -13.65 0.15
N ALA A 139 -9.26 -14.60 0.89
CA ALA A 139 -8.74 -15.88 0.38
C ALA A 139 -9.57 -17.01 1.00
#